data_AF-A0A7W1QTF6-F1
#
_entry.id   AF-A0A7W1QTF6-F1
#
_cell.length_a   1.000
_cell.length_b   1.000
_cell.length_c   1.000
_cell.angle_alpha   90.00
_cell.angle_beta   90.00
_cell.angle_gamma   90.00
#
_symmetry.space_group_name_H-M   'P 1'
#
loop_
_entity.id
_entity.type
_entity.pdbx_description
1 polymer ?
#
loop_
_entity_poly.entity_id
_entity_poly.type
_entity_poly.pdbx_seq_one_letter_code
_entity_poly.pdbx_strand_id
1 'polypeptide(L)'
;MSTTLVAPTTPAWTIPGYLETRDGHLVINGVDALSLVSEHDTPLFVFSEARIRSNIERLKRAGAAIERPVRFFYASKANSNMAVLKTVLDAGIDAEVNSGGELFKALRVGFRPD
;
A
#
# COMPACT_ATOMS: atom_id res chain seq x y z
N MET A 1 25.32 14.66 35.52
CA MET A 1 23.94 14.88 35.05
C MET A 1 23.44 13.55 34.52
N SER A 2 22.41 12.97 35.13
CA SER A 2 21.86 11.67 34.75
C SER A 2 20.89 11.87 33.58
N THR A 3 21.29 11.47 32.38
CA THR A 3 20.42 11.48 31.20
C THR A 3 19.46 10.30 31.34
N THR A 4 18.23 10.57 31.78
CA THR A 4 17.16 9.58 31.75
C THR A 4 16.89 9.21 30.30
N LEU A 5 17.34 8.02 29.88
CA LEU A 5 16.96 7.42 28.61
C LEU A 5 15.46 7.15 28.65
N VAL A 6 14.68 7.99 27.98
CA VAL A 6 13.30 7.68 27.65
C VAL A 6 13.35 6.51 26.67
N ALA A 7 12.81 5.36 27.06
CA ALA A 7 12.71 4.21 26.16
C ALA A 7 12.03 4.67 24.87
N PRO A 8 12.59 4.39 23.68
CA PRO A 8 11.98 4.82 22.43
C PRO A 8 10.59 4.18 22.35
N THR A 9 9.56 5.00 22.44
CA THR A 9 8.18 4.57 22.24
C THR A 9 7.98 4.39 20.75
N THR A 10 7.60 3.17 20.36
CA THR A 10 7.24 2.89 18.96
C THR A 10 6.13 3.85 18.54
N PRO A 11 6.33 4.66 17.49
CA PRO A 11 5.31 5.60 17.06
C PRO A 11 4.01 4.88 16.67
N ALA A 12 2.85 5.47 16.97
CA ALA A 12 1.54 4.85 16.70
C ALA A 12 1.27 4.55 15.21
N TRP A 13 1.99 5.24 14.31
CA TRP A 13 1.92 5.03 12.86
C TRP A 13 2.79 3.86 12.37
N THR A 14 3.59 3.24 13.26
CA THR A 14 4.48 2.14 12.89
C THR A 14 3.69 0.97 12.35
N ILE A 15 4.15 0.44 11.24
CA ILE A 15 3.61 -0.76 10.62
C ILE A 15 4.74 -1.78 10.55
N PRO A 16 4.77 -2.78 11.44
CA PRO A 16 5.86 -3.77 11.47
C PRO A 16 6.09 -4.42 10.11
N GLY A 17 7.33 -4.43 9.66
CA GLY A 17 7.79 -4.93 8.36
C GLY A 17 7.54 -4.01 7.16
N TYR A 18 6.82 -2.89 7.31
CA TYR A 18 6.44 -2.02 6.18
C TYR A 18 6.77 -0.54 6.38
N LEU A 19 6.62 -0.01 7.59
CA LEU A 19 6.87 1.40 7.91
C LEU A 19 7.42 1.48 9.33
N GLU A 20 8.74 1.64 9.43
CA GLU A 20 9.48 1.52 10.70
C GLU A 20 10.51 2.65 10.83
N THR A 21 11.06 2.81 12.04
CA THR A 21 12.25 3.64 12.25
C THR A 21 13.45 2.75 12.53
N ARG A 22 14.58 2.98 11.86
CA ARG A 22 15.88 2.35 12.15
C ARG A 22 16.92 3.44 12.27
N ASP A 23 17.65 3.47 13.40
CA ASP A 23 18.68 4.48 13.69
C ASP A 23 18.21 5.94 13.51
N GLY A 24 16.94 6.21 13.85
CA GLY A 24 16.33 7.53 13.71
C GLY A 24 15.84 7.87 12.30
N HIS A 25 16.01 6.99 11.32
CA HIS A 25 15.55 7.17 9.94
C HIS A 25 14.27 6.38 9.66
N LEU A 26 13.39 6.95 8.84
CA LEU A 26 12.20 6.26 8.34
C LEU A 26 12.62 5.21 7.31
N VAL A 27 12.16 3.97 7.50
CA VAL A 27 12.38 2.85 6.59
C VAL A 27 11.04 2.37 6.05
N ILE A 28 10.90 2.41 4.74
CA ILE A 28 9.68 2.03 4.00
C ILE A 28 9.95 0.71 3.29
N ASN A 29 9.31 -0.36 3.77
CA ASN A 29 9.45 -1.71 3.24
C ASN A 29 10.92 -2.18 3.12
N GLY A 30 11.73 -1.83 4.13
CA GLY A 30 13.16 -2.16 4.17
C GLY A 30 14.07 -1.15 3.47
N VAL A 31 13.53 -0.15 2.76
CA VAL A 31 14.30 0.89 2.07
C VAL A 31 14.35 2.17 2.91
N ASP A 32 15.54 2.71 3.13
CA ASP A 32 15.73 3.97 3.84
C ASP A 32 15.17 5.16 3.04
N ALA A 33 14.39 6.03 3.71
CA ALA A 33 13.75 7.17 3.09
C ALA A 33 14.75 8.22 2.59
N LEU A 34 15.90 8.40 3.24
CA LEU A 34 16.92 9.34 2.76
C LEU A 34 17.58 8.84 1.48
N SER A 35 17.76 7.53 1.33
CA SER A 35 18.22 6.91 0.08
C SER A 35 17.23 7.17 -1.06
N LEU A 36 15.92 7.01 -0.82
CA LEU A 36 14.87 7.32 -1.81
C LEU A 36 14.85 8.79 -2.21
N VAL A 37 15.01 9.71 -1.26
CA VAL A 37 15.08 11.15 -1.52
C VAL A 37 16.34 11.51 -2.30
N SER A 38 17.48 10.89 -1.98
CA SER A 38 18.71 11.11 -2.73
C SER A 38 18.59 10.65 -4.19
N GLU A 39 17.78 9.63 -4.47
CA GLU A 39 17.59 9.10 -5.82
C GLU A 39 16.52 9.86 -6.62
N HIS A 40 15.43 10.28 -5.97
CA HIS A 40 14.23 10.79 -6.67
C HIS A 40 13.87 12.25 -6.36
N ASP A 41 14.63 12.92 -5.48
CA ASP A 41 14.38 14.28 -4.99
C ASP A 41 13.03 14.43 -4.25
N THR A 42 12.67 15.65 -3.85
CA THR A 42 11.43 15.98 -3.13
C THR A 42 10.59 17.02 -3.88
N PRO A 43 9.24 16.99 -3.75
CA PRO A 43 8.43 16.06 -2.95
C PRO A 43 8.28 14.67 -3.58
N LEU A 44 8.33 13.63 -2.74
CA LEU A 44 8.23 12.23 -3.17
C LEU A 44 7.08 11.49 -2.47
N PHE A 45 6.22 10.84 -3.26
CA PHE A 45 5.23 9.89 -2.75
C PHE A 45 5.75 8.47 -2.92
N VAL A 46 5.83 7.72 -1.81
CA VAL A 46 6.30 6.33 -1.79
C VAL A 46 5.15 5.42 -1.36
N PHE A 47 4.91 4.36 -2.15
CA PHE A 47 3.90 3.35 -1.87
C PHE A 47 4.55 1.98 -1.74
N SER A 48 4.22 1.23 -0.69
CA SER A 48 4.69 -0.15 -0.54
C SER A 48 3.77 -1.12 -1.28
N GLU A 49 4.27 -1.72 -2.35
CA GLU A 49 3.58 -2.76 -3.10
C GLU A 49 3.25 -3.96 -2.20
N ALA A 50 4.23 -4.42 -1.42
CA ALA A 50 4.05 -5.54 -0.49
C ALA A 50 2.94 -5.27 0.53
N ARG A 51 2.81 -4.02 1.00
CA ARG A 51 1.73 -3.63 1.90
C ARG A 51 0.35 -3.71 1.24
N ILE A 52 0.25 -3.26 -0.02
CA ILE A 52 -1.01 -3.37 -0.80
C ILE A 52 -1.41 -4.85 -0.92
N ARG A 53 -0.48 -5.71 -1.33
CA ARG A 53 -0.72 -7.16 -1.47
C ARG A 53 -1.13 -7.80 -0.14
N SER A 54 -0.41 -7.49 0.95
CA SER A 54 -0.72 -8.02 2.28
C SER A 54 -2.09 -7.59 2.79
N ASN A 55 -2.53 -6.37 2.48
CA ASN A 55 -3.87 -5.90 2.85
C ASN A 55 -4.95 -6.67 2.08
N ILE A 56 -4.77 -6.85 0.78
CA ILE A 56 -5.69 -7.61 -0.08
C ILE A 56 -5.78 -9.07 0.39
N GLU A 57 -4.66 -9.71 0.68
CA GLU A 57 -4.64 -11.08 1.19
C GLU A 57 -5.34 -11.21 2.56
N ARG A 58 -5.22 -10.19 3.42
CA ARG A 58 -5.97 -10.17 4.69
C ARG A 58 -7.48 -10.08 4.46
N LEU A 59 -7.93 -9.30 3.48
CA LEU A 59 -9.35 -9.22 3.09
C LEU A 59 -9.82 -10.55 2.50
N LYS A 60 -9.06 -11.16 1.58
CA LYS A 60 -9.38 -12.47 0.99
C LYS A 60 -9.51 -13.56 2.04
N ARG A 61 -8.61 -13.60 3.03
CA ARG A 61 -8.73 -14.53 4.18
C ARG A 61 -9.99 -14.31 5.01
N ALA A 62 -10.35 -13.05 5.27
CA ALA A 62 -11.59 -12.73 5.98
C ALA A 62 -12.83 -13.13 5.16
N GLY A 63 -12.80 -12.88 3.84
CA GLY A 63 -13.86 -13.28 2.91
C GLY A 63 -14.05 -14.80 2.84
N ALA A 64 -12.95 -15.56 2.89
CA ALA A 64 -13.00 -17.02 2.88
C ALA A 64 -13.65 -17.64 4.14
N ALA A 65 -13.75 -16.88 5.24
CA ALA A 65 -14.46 -17.31 6.45
C ALA A 65 -15.98 -17.08 6.37
N ILE A 66 -16.47 -16.49 5.28
CA ILE A 66 -17.90 -16.21 5.06
C ILE A 66 -18.49 -17.32 4.20
N GLU A 67 -19.64 -17.86 4.58
CA GLU A 67 -20.30 -18.99 3.89
C GLU A 67 -20.76 -18.65 2.46
N ARG A 68 -20.93 -17.36 2.16
CA ARG A 68 -21.35 -16.88 0.84
C ARG A 68 -20.16 -16.32 0.06
N PRO A 69 -20.14 -16.46 -1.28
CA PRO A 69 -19.09 -15.87 -2.10
C PRO A 69 -18.98 -14.35 -1.90
N VAL A 70 -17.77 -13.86 -1.67
CA VAL A 70 -17.46 -12.43 -1.51
C VAL A 70 -16.48 -12.01 -2.60
N ARG A 71 -16.82 -10.94 -3.31
CA ARG A 71 -15.92 -10.22 -4.24
C ARG A 71 -15.44 -8.94 -3.58
N PHE A 72 -14.17 -8.61 -3.80
CA PHE A 72 -13.58 -7.37 -3.31
C PHE A 72 -13.28 -6.45 -4.48
N PHE A 73 -13.65 -5.18 -4.33
CA PHE A 73 -13.41 -4.14 -5.31
C PHE A 73 -12.57 -3.04 -4.67
N TYR A 74 -11.39 -2.77 -5.23
CA TYR A 74 -10.58 -1.64 -4.85
C TYR A 74 -11.19 -0.35 -5.41
N ALA A 75 -11.50 0.60 -4.54
CA ALA A 75 -11.99 1.91 -4.96
C ALA A 75 -10.86 2.72 -5.63
N SER A 76 -10.86 2.78 -6.96
CA SER A 76 -9.83 3.47 -7.77
C SER A 76 -9.58 4.91 -7.32
N LYS A 77 -10.62 5.59 -6.81
CA LYS A 77 -10.54 6.97 -6.32
C LYS A 77 -9.55 7.17 -5.16
N ALA A 78 -9.23 6.11 -4.41
CA ALA A 78 -8.27 6.18 -3.32
C ALA A 78 -6.84 6.42 -3.83
N ASN A 79 -6.44 5.70 -4.89
CA ASN A 79 -5.20 5.93 -5.62
C ASN A 79 -5.26 5.20 -6.97
N SER A 80 -5.35 5.95 -8.05
CA SER A 80 -5.46 5.43 -9.41
C SER A 80 -4.16 5.53 -10.20
N ASN A 81 -3.02 5.50 -9.51
CA ASN A 81 -1.71 5.32 -10.14
C ASN A 81 -1.67 3.94 -10.83
N MET A 82 -1.07 3.89 -12.03
CA MET A 82 -1.02 2.67 -12.85
C MET A 82 -0.34 1.50 -12.13
N ALA A 83 0.73 1.74 -11.37
CA ALA A 83 1.43 0.69 -10.62
C ALA A 83 0.60 0.14 -9.46
N VAL A 84 -0.15 1.00 -8.77
CA VAL A 84 -1.08 0.59 -7.70
C VAL A 84 -2.20 -0.27 -8.29
N LEU A 85 -2.83 0.18 -9.37
CA LEU A 85 -3.89 -0.58 -10.04
C LEU A 85 -3.37 -1.93 -10.56
N LYS A 86 -2.15 -1.97 -11.13
CA LYS A 86 -1.53 -3.24 -11.56
C LYS A 86 -1.32 -4.19 -10.39
N THR A 87 -0.86 -3.67 -9.27
CA THR A 87 -0.65 -4.45 -8.03
C THR A 87 -1.96 -5.04 -7.53
N VAL A 88 -3.03 -4.26 -7.54
CA VAL A 88 -4.38 -4.71 -7.17
C VAL A 88 -4.85 -5.84 -8.09
N LEU A 89 -4.73 -5.66 -9.41
CA LEU A 89 -5.07 -6.68 -10.41
C LEU A 89 -4.30 -7.98 -10.16
N ASP A 90 -2.98 -7.87 -9.97
CA ASP A 90 -2.10 -9.02 -9.73
C ASP A 90 -2.33 -9.71 -8.39
N ALA A 91 -2.90 -9.00 -7.40
CA ALA A 91 -3.32 -9.59 -6.14
C ALA A 91 -4.66 -10.34 -6.24
N GLY A 92 -5.33 -10.26 -7.39
CA GLY A 92 -6.51 -11.05 -7.72
C GLY A 92 -7.80 -10.52 -7.10
N ILE A 93 -7.97 -9.20 -7.05
CA ILE A 93 -9.25 -8.56 -6.75
C ILE A 93 -9.62 -7.56 -7.83
N ASP A 94 -10.89 -7.16 -7.87
CA ASP A 94 -11.42 -6.24 -8.87
C ASP A 94 -11.19 -4.77 -8.49
N ALA A 95 -11.55 -3.86 -9.39
CA ALA A 95 -11.51 -2.41 -9.14
C ALA A 95 -12.88 -1.77 -9.43
N GLU A 96 -13.31 -0.87 -8.56
CA GLU A 96 -14.44 0.02 -8.76
C GLU A 96 -13.94 1.35 -9.35
N VAL A 97 -14.61 1.82 -10.41
CA VAL A 97 -14.29 3.08 -11.11
C VAL A 97 -15.50 4.01 -11.12
N ASN A 98 -15.26 5.32 -11.00
CA ASN A 98 -16.28 6.35 -10.85
C ASN A 98 -16.19 7.46 -11.93
N SER A 99 -15.28 7.33 -12.90
CA SER A 99 -15.15 8.27 -14.01
C SER A 99 -14.57 7.60 -15.26
N GLY A 100 -14.74 8.23 -16.42
CA GLY A 100 -14.13 7.76 -17.67
C GLY A 100 -12.60 7.67 -17.62
N GLY A 101 -11.94 8.57 -16.89
CA GLY A 101 -10.48 8.53 -16.70
C GLY A 101 -10.01 7.36 -15.82
N GLU A 102 -10.80 7.00 -14.81
CA GLU A 102 -10.52 5.81 -14.00
C GLU A 102 -10.77 4.52 -14.78
N LEU A 103 -11.87 4.45 -15.53
CA LEU A 103 -12.17 3.34 -16.43
C LEU A 103 -11.04 3.16 -17.45
N PHE A 104 -10.59 4.25 -18.08
CA PHE A 104 -9.48 4.23 -19.03
C PHE A 104 -8.22 3.61 -18.41
N LYS A 105 -7.85 4.05 -17.20
CA LYS A 105 -6.66 3.53 -16.51
C LYS A 105 -6.84 2.05 -16.16
N ALA A 106 -7.96 1.66 -15.57
CA ALA A 106 -8.24 0.26 -15.22
C ALA A 106 -8.13 -0.68 -16.43
N LEU A 107 -8.77 -0.32 -17.55
CA LEU A 107 -8.67 -1.08 -18.81
C LEU A 107 -7.24 -1.13 -19.33
N ARG A 108 -6.48 -0.04 -19.21
CA ARG A 108 -5.10 0.05 -19.68
C ARG A 108 -4.14 -0.83 -18.88
N VAL A 109 -4.38 -1.03 -17.58
CA VAL A 109 -3.57 -1.96 -16.76
C VAL A 109 -3.98 -3.42 -16.92
N GLY A 110 -5.18 -3.71 -17.44
CA GLY A 110 -5.61 -5.05 -17.81
C GLY A 110 -6.88 -5.54 -17.13
N PHE A 111 -7.56 -4.72 -16.31
CA PHE A 111 -8.90 -5.06 -15.83
C PHE A 111 -9.87 -5.22 -17.00
N ARG A 112 -10.83 -6.13 -16.87
CA ARG A 112 -11.88 -6.37 -17.87
C ARG A 112 -13.26 -6.23 -17.23
N PRO A 113 -14.25 -5.74 -17.98
CA PRO A 113 -15.64 -5.82 -17.55
C PRO A 113 -16.15 -7.24 -17.84
N ASP A 114 -16.31 -8.03 -16.78
CA ASP A 114 -16.89 -9.38 -16.81
C ASP A 114 -18.06 -9.55 -15.83
#